data_AF-A0A5E7LYC7-F1
#
_entry.id   AF-A0A5E7LYC7-F1
#
_cell.length_a   1.000
_cell.length_b   1.000
_cell.length_c   1.000
_cell.angle_alpha   90.00
_cell.angle_beta   90.00
_cell.angle_gamma   90.00
#
_symmetry.space_group_name_H-M   'P 1'
#
loop_
_entity.id
_entity.type
_entity.pdbx_description
1 polymer ?
#
loop_
_entity_poly.entity_id
_entity_poly.type
_entity_poly.pdbx_seq_one_letter_code
_entity_poly.pdbx_strand_id
1 'polypeptide(L)'
;MERWKELQLIQLSRTTEMKSAYQVSLSFAKNIGYKFFSFSTTCPAENEYFHSVRFNNYPTDWNREYEKNKLSTIDPVVAHCNQSMLPVLWTEELFSNTPWLWDALEQQGCSMVGHKPSMTRKVVFAAC
;
A
#
# COMPACT_ATOMS: atom_id res chain seq x y z
N MET A 1 -9.90 23.10 0.02
CA MET A 1 -9.81 21.79 -0.67
C MET A 1 -11.23 21.46 -1.16
N GLU A 2 -11.44 20.55 -2.11
CA GLU A 2 -12.84 20.20 -2.48
C GLU A 2 -13.54 19.57 -1.27
N ARG A 3 -14.78 19.99 -0.97
CA ARG A 3 -15.51 19.61 0.25
C ARG A 3 -15.61 18.08 0.47
N TRP A 4 -15.73 17.32 -0.61
CA TRP A 4 -15.82 15.86 -0.53
C TRP A 4 -14.52 15.20 -0.05
N LYS A 5 -13.34 15.80 -0.32
CA LYS A 5 -12.04 15.32 0.16
C LYS A 5 -11.89 15.57 1.67
N GLU A 6 -12.29 16.74 2.14
CA GLU A 6 -12.30 17.10 3.56
C GLU A 6 -13.22 16.17 4.37
N LEU A 7 -14.41 15.84 3.86
CA LEU A 7 -15.33 14.90 4.51
C LEU A 7 -14.74 13.49 4.66
N GLN A 8 -14.03 12.99 3.64
CA GLN A 8 -13.38 11.68 3.71
C GLN A 8 -12.23 11.67 4.74
N LEU A 9 -11.46 12.77 4.84
CA LEU A 9 -10.42 12.90 5.86
C LEU A 9 -11.00 12.94 7.28
N ILE A 10 -12.10 13.66 7.49
CA ILE A 10 -12.82 13.69 8.78
C ILE A 10 -13.39 12.31 9.13
N GLN A 11 -13.91 11.58 8.15
CA GLN A 11 -14.42 10.23 8.37
C GLN A 11 -13.28 9.28 8.76
N LEU A 12 -12.14 9.35 8.05
CA LEU A 12 -10.96 8.55 8.35
C LEU A 12 -10.43 8.84 9.77
N SER A 13 -10.35 10.12 10.16
CA SER A 13 -9.84 10.53 11.49
C SER A 13 -10.74 10.09 12.65
N ARG A 14 -11.99 9.74 12.38
CA ARG A 14 -12.97 9.26 13.38
C ARG A 14 -13.10 7.75 13.41
N THR A 15 -12.45 7.04 12.49
CA THR A 15 -12.58 5.59 12.37
C THR A 15 -11.67 4.90 13.38
N THR A 16 -12.22 3.97 14.16
CA THR A 16 -11.49 3.20 15.19
C THR A 16 -11.17 1.77 14.77
N GLU A 17 -11.84 1.25 13.73
CA GLU A 17 -11.63 -0.10 13.21
C GLU A 17 -10.78 -0.08 11.93
N MET A 18 -9.72 -0.88 11.89
CA MET A 18 -8.83 -0.93 10.71
C MET A 18 -9.56 -1.29 9.41
N LYS A 19 -10.51 -2.23 9.46
CA LYS A 19 -11.28 -2.62 8.27
C LYS A 19 -12.11 -1.45 7.73
N SER A 20 -12.71 -0.66 8.62
CA SER A 20 -13.45 0.54 8.25
C SER A 20 -12.53 1.62 7.68
N ALA A 21 -11.34 1.82 8.27
CA ALA A 21 -10.35 2.77 7.78
C ALA A 21 -9.85 2.40 6.38
N TYR A 22 -9.64 1.09 6.13
CA TYR A 22 -9.33 0.57 4.81
C TYR A 22 -10.45 0.85 3.79
N GLN A 23 -11.73 0.63 4.12
CA GLN A 23 -12.83 0.86 3.18
C GLN A 23 -12.98 2.34 2.78
N VAL A 24 -12.83 3.25 3.76
CA VAL A 24 -12.84 4.70 3.50
C VAL A 24 -11.67 5.09 2.60
N SER A 25 -10.46 4.61 2.91
CA SER A 25 -9.26 4.90 2.14
C SER A 25 -9.29 4.32 0.73
N LEU A 26 -9.79 3.09 0.56
CA LEU A 26 -9.99 2.45 -0.74
C LEU A 26 -10.99 3.24 -1.60
N SER A 27 -12.09 3.67 -1.01
CA SER A 27 -13.10 4.48 -1.72
C SER A 27 -12.51 5.82 -2.16
N PHE A 28 -11.76 6.49 -1.28
CA PHE A 28 -11.03 7.71 -1.61
C PHE A 28 -10.08 7.49 -2.77
N ALA A 29 -9.26 6.43 -2.70
CA ALA A 29 -8.27 6.12 -3.72
C ALA A 29 -8.92 5.88 -5.10
N LYS A 30 -10.02 5.12 -5.14
CA LYS A 30 -10.80 4.91 -6.37
C LYS A 30 -11.36 6.21 -6.94
N ASN A 31 -11.89 7.09 -6.09
CA ASN A 31 -12.49 8.36 -6.52
C ASN A 31 -11.48 9.33 -7.15
N ILE A 32 -10.20 9.22 -6.82
CA ILE A 32 -9.11 10.01 -7.43
C ILE A 32 -8.36 9.25 -8.54
N GLY A 33 -8.88 8.11 -9.00
CA GLY A 33 -8.39 7.38 -10.17
C GLY A 33 -7.48 6.21 -9.88
N TYR A 34 -7.24 5.84 -8.61
CA TYR A 34 -6.42 4.68 -8.29
C TYR A 34 -7.18 3.36 -8.47
N LYS A 35 -6.63 2.49 -9.32
CA LYS A 35 -7.12 1.12 -9.50
C LYS A 35 -6.84 0.24 -8.28
N PHE A 36 -5.67 0.39 -7.69
CA PHE A 36 -5.17 -0.46 -6.62
C PHE A 36 -4.77 0.35 -5.39
N PHE A 37 -5.08 -0.20 -4.21
CA PHE A 37 -4.80 0.38 -2.91
C PHE A 37 -4.49 -0.73 -1.90
N SER A 38 -3.51 -0.47 -1.02
CA SER A 38 -3.13 -1.37 0.07
C SER A 38 -2.94 -0.57 1.34
N PHE A 39 -3.48 -1.09 2.43
CA PHE A 39 -3.33 -0.58 3.78
C PHE A 39 -2.69 -1.68 4.62
N SER A 40 -1.57 -1.39 5.27
CA SER A 40 -0.91 -2.38 6.12
C SER A 40 -0.22 -1.73 7.29
N THR A 41 -0.37 -2.33 8.47
CA THR A 41 0.31 -1.92 9.69
C THR A 41 1.05 -3.12 10.27
N THR A 42 2.17 -2.85 10.91
CA THR A 42 2.96 -3.80 11.69
C THR A 42 3.10 -3.24 13.10
N CYS A 43 2.42 -3.87 14.05
CA CYS A 43 2.60 -3.54 15.46
C CYS A 43 3.58 -4.55 16.10
N PRO A 44 4.57 -4.10 16.89
CA PRO A 44 5.32 -4.99 17.74
C PRO A 44 4.37 -5.65 18.75
N ALA A 45 4.26 -6.98 18.76
CA ALA A 45 3.56 -7.66 19.84
C ALA A 45 4.52 -7.95 21.00
N GLU A 46 3.97 -8.14 22.20
CA GLU A 46 4.74 -8.43 23.43
C GLU A 46 5.62 -9.69 23.36
N ASN A 47 5.40 -10.57 22.37
CA ASN A 47 6.08 -11.87 22.24
C ASN A 47 7.01 -11.96 21.01
N GLU A 48 7.70 -10.89 20.61
CA GLU A 48 8.65 -10.83 19.48
C GLU A 48 8.06 -11.11 18.08
N TYR A 49 6.79 -11.49 17.98
CA TYR A 49 6.08 -11.66 16.71
C TYR A 49 5.39 -10.36 16.30
N PHE A 50 5.75 -9.80 15.14
CA PHE A 50 5.01 -8.68 14.56
C PHE A 50 3.65 -9.16 14.06
N HIS A 51 2.55 -8.58 14.54
CA HIS A 51 1.25 -8.80 13.93
C HIS A 51 1.11 -7.82 12.76
N SER A 52 1.32 -8.33 11.55
CA SER A 52 1.08 -7.54 10.34
C SER A 52 -0.39 -7.68 9.91
N VAL A 53 -1.13 -6.59 9.93
CA VAL A 53 -2.46 -6.53 9.30
C VAL A 53 -2.31 -5.93 7.91
N ARG A 54 -2.90 -6.59 6.91
CA ARG A 54 -2.85 -6.15 5.51
C ARG A 54 -4.23 -6.27 4.87
N PHE A 55 -4.69 -5.17 4.29
CA PHE A 55 -5.88 -5.10 3.45
C PHE A 55 -5.52 -4.50 2.10
N ASN A 56 -5.93 -5.13 1.01
CA ASN A 56 -5.72 -4.60 -0.33
C ASN A 56 -6.77 -5.12 -1.32
N ASN A 57 -6.80 -4.53 -2.51
CA ASN A 57 -7.65 -4.97 -3.62
C ASN A 57 -6.82 -5.51 -4.81
N TYR A 58 -5.63 -6.05 -4.55
CA TYR A 58 -4.81 -6.69 -5.56
C TYR A 58 -5.41 -8.02 -6.01
N PRO A 59 -5.00 -8.54 -7.18
CA PRO A 59 -5.39 -9.89 -7.60
C PRO A 59 -5.09 -10.93 -6.53
N THR A 60 -6.03 -11.85 -6.31
CA THR A 60 -5.91 -12.89 -5.27
C THR A 60 -4.67 -13.76 -5.46
N ASP A 61 -4.31 -14.07 -6.71
CA ASP A 61 -3.14 -14.88 -7.01
C ASP A 61 -1.84 -14.14 -6.68
N TRP A 62 -1.80 -12.82 -6.92
CA TRP A 62 -0.68 -11.99 -6.51
C TRP A 62 -0.53 -11.97 -4.98
N ASN A 63 -1.62 -11.77 -4.24
CA ASN A 63 -1.59 -11.83 -2.78
C ASN A 63 -1.09 -13.19 -2.28
N ARG A 64 -1.54 -14.30 -2.89
CA ARG A 64 -1.09 -15.64 -2.53
C ARG A 64 0.40 -15.83 -2.77
N GLU A 65 0.91 -15.41 -3.92
CA GLU A 65 2.33 -15.51 -4.27
C GLU A 65 3.19 -14.65 -3.34
N TYR A 66 2.71 -13.44 -3.03
CA TYR A 66 3.38 -12.51 -2.13
C TYR A 66 3.55 -13.11 -0.73
N GLU A 67 2.48 -13.68 -0.17
CA GLU A 67 2.53 -14.31 1.16
C GLU A 67 3.38 -15.60 1.15
N LYS A 68 3.18 -16.46 0.15
CA LYS A 68 3.90 -17.73 0.02
C LYS A 68 5.41 -17.55 0.01
N ASN A 69 5.90 -16.55 -0.72
CA ASN A 69 7.34 -16.28 -0.84
C ASN A 69 7.85 -15.29 0.21
N LYS A 70 7.01 -14.86 1.17
CA LYS A 70 7.37 -13.90 2.22
C LYS A 70 7.96 -12.61 1.68
N LEU A 71 7.36 -12.08 0.60
CA LEU A 71 7.94 -10.95 -0.14
C LEU A 71 8.01 -9.67 0.67
N SER A 72 7.25 -9.55 1.76
CA SER A 72 7.35 -8.43 2.71
C SER A 72 8.75 -8.26 3.30
N THR A 73 9.54 -9.33 3.39
CA THR A 73 10.90 -9.30 3.97
C THR A 73 11.93 -8.63 3.05
N ILE A 74 11.61 -8.50 1.76
CA ILE A 74 12.50 -7.94 0.73
C ILE A 74 11.84 -6.81 -0.06
N ASP A 75 10.58 -6.49 0.22
CA ASP A 75 9.83 -5.41 -0.41
C ASP A 75 10.42 -4.06 0.04
N PRO A 76 10.99 -3.26 -0.89
CA PRO A 76 11.62 -1.98 -0.53
C PRO A 76 10.62 -0.96 0.02
N VAL A 77 9.32 -1.11 -0.30
CA VAL A 77 8.26 -0.25 0.25
C VAL A 77 8.04 -0.57 1.73
N VAL A 78 8.04 -1.85 2.09
CA VAL A 78 7.95 -2.29 3.49
C VAL A 78 9.18 -1.84 4.27
N ALA A 79 10.38 -2.00 3.69
CA ALA A 79 11.61 -1.54 4.30
C ALA A 79 11.61 -0.02 4.57
N HIS A 80 11.16 0.79 3.61
CA HIS A 80 11.02 2.24 3.77
C HIS A 80 10.01 2.60 4.87
N CYS A 81 8.83 1.98 4.87
CA CYS A 81 7.80 2.22 5.89
C CYS A 81 8.26 1.90 7.32
N ASN A 82 9.15 0.93 7.49
CA ASN A 82 9.74 0.60 8.79
C ASN A 82 10.75 1.65 9.28
N GLN A 83 11.23 2.52 8.40
CA GLN A 83 12.28 3.52 8.70
C GLN A 83 11.77 4.96 8.61
N SER A 84 10.63 5.21 7.95
CA SER A 84 10.14 6.54 7.68
C SER A 84 8.63 6.61 7.58
N MET A 85 8.07 7.67 8.17
CA MET A 85 6.66 8.05 8.02
C MET A 85 6.40 8.90 6.76
N LEU A 86 7.45 9.28 6.03
CA LEU A 86 7.31 10.05 4.79
C LEU A 86 6.86 9.14 3.64
N PRO A 87 5.99 9.63 2.73
CA PRO A 87 5.59 8.86 1.57
C PRO A 87 6.79 8.61 0.63
N VAL A 88 6.81 7.44 0.00
CA VAL A 88 7.79 7.06 -1.03
C VAL A 88 7.11 6.84 -2.37
N LEU A 89 7.75 7.28 -3.46
CA LEU A 89 7.29 6.99 -4.81
C LEU A 89 7.85 5.64 -5.27
N TRP A 90 7.00 4.84 -5.89
CA TRP A 90 7.39 3.55 -6.44
C TRP A 90 8.07 3.77 -7.80
N THR A 91 9.38 3.64 -7.86
CA THR A 91 10.20 3.84 -9.06
C THR A 91 11.09 2.62 -9.29
N GLU A 92 11.55 2.38 -10.52
CA GLU A 92 12.55 1.32 -10.79
C GLU A 92 13.77 1.44 -9.86
N GLU A 93 14.20 2.66 -9.54
CA GLU A 93 15.30 2.93 -8.61
C GLU A 93 15.01 2.41 -7.20
N LEU A 94 13.80 2.61 -6.66
CA LEU A 94 13.39 2.06 -5.37
C LEU A 94 13.49 0.53 -5.36
N PHE A 95 13.17 -0.11 -6.49
CA PHE A 95 13.20 -1.56 -6.66
C PHE A 95 14.52 -2.08 -7.25
N SER A 96 15.59 -1.27 -7.29
CA SER A 96 16.88 -1.65 -7.88
C SER A 96 17.50 -2.91 -7.26
N ASN A 97 17.26 -3.16 -5.97
CA ASN A 97 17.71 -4.37 -5.27
C ASN A 97 16.77 -5.59 -5.46
N THR A 98 15.56 -5.36 -5.98
CA THR A 98 14.57 -6.40 -6.29
C THR A 98 13.88 -6.14 -7.64
N PRO A 99 14.59 -6.09 -8.78
CA PRO A 99 13.98 -5.71 -10.06
C PRO A 99 12.89 -6.67 -10.51
N TRP A 100 13.05 -7.97 -10.22
CA TRP A 100 12.05 -8.99 -10.53
C TRP A 100 10.69 -8.74 -9.82
N LEU A 101 10.70 -8.09 -8.64
CA LEU A 101 9.48 -7.72 -7.92
C LEU A 101 8.77 -6.57 -8.63
N TRP A 102 9.53 -5.63 -9.20
CA TRP A 102 9.00 -4.57 -10.05
C TRP A 102 8.31 -5.15 -11.28
N ASP A 103 8.98 -6.06 -12.00
CA ASP A 103 8.44 -6.72 -13.19
C ASP A 103 7.16 -7.51 -12.87
N ALA A 104 7.14 -8.21 -11.73
CA ALA A 104 5.97 -8.94 -11.28
C ALA A 104 4.80 -7.99 -10.98
N LEU A 105 5.06 -6.85 -10.36
CA LEU A 105 4.05 -5.80 -10.13
C LEU A 105 3.55 -5.20 -11.45
N GLU A 106 4.40 -5.06 -12.47
CA GLU A 106 4.01 -4.54 -13.79
C GLU A 106 3.04 -5.48 -14.48
N GLN A 107 3.30 -6.78 -14.43
CA GLN A 107 2.41 -7.80 -14.99
C GLN A 107 1.02 -7.81 -14.35
N GLN A 108 0.92 -7.41 -13.07
CA GLN A 108 -0.37 -7.26 -12.38
C GLN A 108 -1.05 -5.89 -12.66
N GLY A 109 -0.39 -5.00 -13.42
CA GLY A 109 -0.82 -3.61 -13.62
C GLY A 109 -0.75 -2.77 -12.34
N CYS A 110 0.12 -3.15 -11.40
CA CYS A 110 0.28 -2.58 -10.07
C CYS A 110 1.42 -1.55 -9.96
N SER A 111 2.21 -1.37 -11.01
CA SER A 111 3.29 -0.39 -11.13
C SER A 111 3.08 0.51 -12.36
N MET A 112 3.85 1.60 -12.43
CA MET A 112 3.68 2.64 -13.44
C MET A 112 4.39 2.25 -14.74
N VAL A 113 3.62 1.94 -15.79
CA VAL A 113 4.16 1.78 -17.15
C VAL A 113 3.96 3.09 -17.94
N GLY A 114 5.06 3.77 -18.28
CA GLY A 114 5.12 4.82 -19.30
C GLY A 114 4.98 6.29 -18.86
N HIS A 115 5.48 7.19 -19.71
CA HIS A 115 5.54 8.67 -19.57
C HIS A 115 4.18 9.41 -19.45
N LYS A 116 3.08 8.70 -19.22
CA LYS A 116 1.80 9.32 -18.83
C LYS A 116 1.57 8.98 -17.35
N PRO A 117 1.32 9.96 -16.47
CA PRO A 117 1.03 9.72 -15.08
C PRO A 117 -0.38 9.12 -14.97
N SER A 118 -0.54 7.87 -15.38
CA SER A 118 -1.71 7.06 -15.07
C SER A 118 -1.60 6.80 -13.57
N MET A 119 -2.35 7.60 -12.81
CA MET A 119 -2.35 7.67 -11.36
C MET A 119 -2.61 6.27 -10.79
N THR A 120 -1.53 5.55 -10.47
CA THR A 120 -1.51 4.35 -9.60
C THR A 120 -0.55 4.63 -8.45
N ARG A 121 -0.86 5.66 -7.64
CA ARG A 121 -0.19 5.93 -6.37
C ARG A 121 -0.76 4.96 -5.35
N LYS A 122 0.08 4.04 -4.92
CA LYS A 122 -0.16 3.28 -3.70
C LYS A 122 0.30 4.15 -2.53
N VAL A 123 -0.62 4.51 -1.66
CA VAL A 123 -0.29 5.05 -0.34
C VAL A 123 -0.30 3.86 0.61
N VAL A 124 0.88 3.39 1.02
CA VAL A 124 0.99 2.49 2.17
C VAL A 124 0.97 3.38 3.40
N PHE A 125 -0.16 3.41 4.12
CA PHE A 125 -0.17 3.89 5.49
C PHE A 125 0.37 2.77 6.38
N ALA A 126 1.65 2.83 6.70
CA ALA A 126 2.20 2.13 7.85
C ALA A 126 2.04 3.06 9.06
N ALA A 127 1.04 2.80 9.89
CA ALA A 127 1.06 3.29 11.26
C ALA A 127 1.81 2.24 12.09
N CYS A 128 2.88 2.66 12.78
CA CYS A 128 3.35 1.96 13.97
C CYS A 128 2.41 2.25 15.13
#